data_AF-A0AAD6TFN0-F1
#
_entry.id   AF-A0AAD6TFN0-F1
#
_cell.length_a   1.000
_cell.length_b   1.000
_cell.length_c   1.000
_cell.angle_alpha   90.00
_cell.angle_beta   90.00
_cell.angle_gamma   90.00
#
_symmetry.space_group_name_H-M   'P 1'
#
loop_
_entity.id
_entity.type
_entity.pdbx_description
1 polymer ?
#
loop_
_entity_poly.entity_id
_entity_poly.type
_entity_poly.pdbx_seq_one_letter_code
_entity_poly.pdbx_strand_id
1 'polypeptide(L)'
;MKSTTFAALLVLATGAIARNCTPDLDYCGRTLLEIGKYQPQIDQALHDAGAGEANGGSDDRFHCVGGSNGVITFLEFCANGCRTNPTGVSDTCN
;
A
#
# COMPACT_ATOMS: atom_id res chain seq x y z
N MET A 1 -4.12 -3.86 -60.61
CA MET A 1 -4.08 -2.99 -59.42
C MET A 1 -3.76 -3.89 -58.23
N LYS A 2 -2.59 -3.73 -57.59
CA LYS A 2 -2.15 -4.57 -56.46
C LYS A 2 -2.56 -3.87 -55.16
N SER A 3 -3.46 -4.50 -54.41
CA SER A 3 -3.98 -3.95 -53.15
C SER A 3 -3.09 -4.43 -52.00
N THR A 4 -2.41 -3.51 -51.32
CA THR A 4 -1.53 -3.80 -50.18
C THR A 4 -2.30 -3.53 -48.90
N THR A 5 -2.71 -4.59 -48.20
CA THR A 5 -3.45 -4.51 -46.93
C THR A 5 -2.48 -4.21 -45.80
N PHE A 6 -2.64 -3.06 -45.13
CA PHE A 6 -1.90 -2.73 -43.89
C PHE A 6 -2.66 -3.32 -42.69
N ALA A 7 -2.05 -4.30 -42.02
CA ALA A 7 -2.57 -4.85 -40.77
C ALA A 7 -2.08 -3.97 -39.59
N ALA A 8 -3.00 -3.29 -38.91
CA ALA A 8 -2.71 -2.54 -37.69
C ALA A 8 -2.70 -3.50 -36.48
N LEU A 9 -1.54 -3.69 -35.84
CA LEU A 9 -1.44 -4.39 -34.57
C LEU A 9 -1.86 -3.47 -33.41
N LEU A 10 -3.01 -3.75 -32.81
CA LEU A 10 -3.43 -3.16 -31.54
C LEU A 10 -2.68 -3.85 -30.39
N VAL A 11 -1.67 -3.18 -29.83
CA VAL A 11 -1.01 -3.62 -28.59
C VAL A 11 -1.90 -3.24 -27.41
N LEU A 12 -2.64 -4.21 -26.88
CA LEU A 12 -3.35 -4.07 -25.61
C LEU A 12 -2.34 -4.13 -24.47
N ALA A 13 -1.86 -2.97 -24.02
CA ALA A 13 -1.08 -2.90 -22.78
C ALA A 13 -2.01 -3.24 -21.61
N THR A 14 -1.87 -4.44 -21.05
CA THR A 14 -2.56 -4.81 -19.82
C THR A 14 -1.94 -4.01 -18.68
N GLY A 15 -2.54 -2.89 -18.32
CA GLY A 15 -2.21 -2.16 -17.10
C GLY A 15 -2.59 -3.01 -15.89
N ALA A 16 -1.62 -3.36 -15.05
CA ALA A 16 -1.92 -3.87 -13.72
C ALA A 16 -2.47 -2.72 -12.88
N ILE A 17 -3.74 -2.80 -12.47
CA ILE A 17 -4.24 -1.92 -11.41
C ILE A 17 -3.57 -2.37 -10.13
N ALA A 18 -2.59 -1.61 -9.65
CA ALA A 18 -2.05 -1.79 -8.31
C ALA A 18 -3.22 -1.60 -7.32
N ARG A 19 -3.43 -2.59 -6.45
CA ARG A 19 -4.40 -2.44 -5.36
C ARG A 19 -3.82 -1.45 -4.36
N ASN A 20 -4.63 -0.50 -3.90
CA ASN A 20 -4.29 0.37 -2.79
C ASN A 20 -4.85 -0.21 -1.49
N CYS A 21 -4.40 0.34 -0.35
CA CYS A 21 -5.09 0.13 0.92
C CYS A 21 -6.55 0.57 0.80
N THR A 22 -7.44 -0.12 1.51
CA THR A 22 -8.86 0.26 1.58
C THR A 22 -9.00 1.46 2.52
N PRO A 23 -9.62 2.57 2.08
CA PRO A 23 -9.86 3.71 2.94
C PRO A 23 -10.57 3.32 4.24
N ASP A 24 -10.23 4.01 5.33
CA ASP A 24 -10.78 3.82 6.68
C ASP A 24 -10.42 2.49 7.36
N LEU A 25 -9.51 1.69 6.77
CA LEU A 25 -8.91 0.54 7.44
C LEU A 25 -7.52 0.85 7.97
N ASP A 26 -7.13 0.14 9.03
CA ASP A 26 -5.78 0.18 9.58
C ASP A 26 -5.01 -1.06 9.12
N TYR A 27 -3.72 -0.89 8.90
CA TYR A 27 -2.85 -1.94 8.39
C TYR A 27 -1.55 -1.99 9.20
N CYS A 28 -1.06 -3.19 9.44
CA CYS A 28 0.35 -3.37 9.77
C CYS A 28 1.19 -2.90 8.57
N GLY A 29 2.35 -2.28 8.81
CA GLY A 29 3.25 -1.87 7.72
C GLY A 29 3.58 -3.02 6.77
N ARG A 30 3.79 -4.23 7.28
CA ARG A 30 4.02 -5.43 6.46
C ARG A 30 2.85 -5.77 5.55
N THR A 31 1.60 -5.57 6.00
CA THR A 31 0.41 -5.78 5.18
C THR A 31 0.38 -4.78 4.03
N LEU A 32 0.78 -3.53 4.27
CA LEU A 32 0.93 -2.51 3.21
C LEU A 32 2.02 -2.86 2.21
N LEU A 33 3.14 -3.43 2.66
CA LEU A 33 4.22 -3.92 1.80
C LEU A 33 3.79 -5.11 0.94
N GLU A 34 2.87 -5.94 1.42
CA GLU A 34 2.25 -7.02 0.62
C GLU A 34 1.24 -6.47 -0.41
N ILE A 35 0.52 -5.40 -0.09
CA ILE A 35 -0.42 -4.74 -1.00
C ILE A 35 0.33 -4.07 -2.17
N GLY A 36 1.45 -3.40 -1.89
CA GLY A 36 2.20 -2.71 -2.93
C GLY A 36 3.44 -1.95 -2.44
N LYS A 37 3.84 -0.93 -3.20
CA LYS A 37 5.07 -0.16 -2.96
C LYS A 37 4.86 0.93 -1.90
N TYR A 38 4.53 0.52 -0.67
CA TYR A 38 4.24 1.44 0.44
C TYR A 38 5.47 1.88 1.23
N GLN A 39 6.65 1.26 1.06
CA GLN A 39 7.85 1.59 1.83
C GLN A 39 8.13 3.10 1.90
N PRO A 40 8.14 3.87 0.78
CA PRO A 40 8.40 5.31 0.87
C PRO A 40 7.34 6.08 1.66
N GLN A 41 6.08 5.63 1.64
CA GLN A 41 5.01 6.26 2.43
C GLN A 41 5.13 5.88 3.91
N ILE A 42 5.57 4.66 4.23
CA ILE A 42 5.84 4.21 5.60
C ILE A 42 6.96 5.07 6.21
N ASP A 43 8.07 5.21 5.50
CA ASP A 43 9.23 6.00 5.95
C ASP A 43 8.81 7.48 6.19
N GLN A 44 8.04 8.05 5.25
CA GLN A 44 7.54 9.41 5.38
C GLN A 44 6.56 9.56 6.56
N ALA A 45 5.64 8.61 6.74
CA ALA A 45 4.66 8.66 7.82
C ALA A 45 5.32 8.57 9.20
N LEU A 46 6.35 7.73 9.34
CA LEU A 46 7.15 7.64 10.57
C LEU A 46 7.93 8.94 10.84
N HIS A 47 8.54 9.50 9.80
CA HIS A 47 9.25 10.77 9.89
C HIS A 47 8.30 11.91 10.33
N ASP A 48 7.14 12.01 9.69
CA ASP A 48 6.15 13.06 9.99
C ASP A 48 5.57 12.94 11.41
N ALA A 49 5.47 11.71 11.92
CA ALA A 49 5.05 11.44 13.29
C ALA A 49 6.16 11.64 14.34
N GLY A 50 7.41 11.81 13.92
CA GLY A 50 8.57 11.84 14.82
C GLY A 50 8.79 10.53 15.58
N ALA A 51 8.28 9.40 15.07
CA ALA A 51 8.28 8.10 15.74
C ALA A 51 9.66 7.40 15.69
N GLY A 52 10.58 7.89 14.84
CA GLY A 52 11.84 7.22 14.54
C GLY A 52 11.63 5.91 13.75
N GLU A 53 12.71 5.23 13.40
CA GLU A 53 12.65 3.96 12.64
C GLU A 53 12.52 2.73 13.55
N ALA A 54 11.81 2.83 14.68
CA ALA A 54 11.62 1.66 15.54
C ALA A 54 10.92 0.54 14.73
N ASN A 55 11.60 -0.59 14.52
CA ASN A 55 11.20 -1.71 13.63
C ASN A 55 11.02 -1.36 12.13
N GLY A 56 11.49 -0.20 11.67
CA GLY A 56 11.36 0.22 10.26
C GLY A 56 9.91 0.31 9.76
N GLY A 57 8.95 0.45 10.67
CA GLY A 57 7.52 0.55 10.38
C GLY A 57 6.83 -0.75 9.95
N SER A 58 7.53 -1.86 9.75
CA SER A 58 6.91 -3.09 9.22
C SER A 58 5.92 -3.72 10.21
N ASP A 59 6.21 -3.64 11.50
CA ASP A 59 5.36 -4.15 12.57
C ASP A 59 4.58 -3.04 13.31
N ASP A 60 4.54 -1.84 12.76
CA ASP A 60 3.72 -0.72 13.27
C ASP A 60 2.39 -0.61 12.53
N ARG A 61 1.46 0.15 13.11
CA ARG A 61 0.12 0.33 12.56
C ARG A 61 -0.04 1.68 11.88
N PHE A 62 -0.65 1.64 10.70
CA PHE A 62 -0.91 2.81 9.87
C PHE A 62 -2.38 2.86 9.49
N HIS A 63 -2.94 4.06 9.43
CA HIS A 63 -4.29 4.30 8.96
C HIS A 63 -4.30 4.61 7.46
N CYS A 64 -5.18 3.96 6.70
CA CYS A 64 -5.37 4.26 5.28
C CYS A 64 -6.36 5.42 5.11
N VAL A 65 -5.84 6.59 4.77
CA VAL A 65 -6.66 7.77 4.38
C VAL A 65 -7.28 7.57 3.00
N GLY A 66 -6.60 6.84 2.10
CA GLY A 66 -7.09 6.54 0.76
C GLY A 66 -6.60 7.51 -0.33
N GLY A 67 -7.42 7.76 -1.35
CA GLY A 67 -6.99 8.51 -2.54
C GLY A 67 -6.31 7.65 -3.61
N SER A 68 -5.82 8.28 -4.69
CA SER A 68 -5.37 7.57 -5.90
C SER A 68 -4.17 6.64 -5.67
N ASN A 69 -3.38 6.88 -4.63
CA ASN A 69 -2.18 6.11 -4.29
C ASN A 69 -2.28 5.41 -2.93
N GLY A 70 -3.46 5.41 -2.29
CA GLY A 70 -3.65 4.90 -0.94
C GLY A 70 -2.75 5.61 0.07
N VAL A 71 -3.01 6.88 0.34
CA VAL A 71 -2.26 7.67 1.34
C VAL A 71 -2.44 7.02 2.71
N ILE A 72 -1.34 6.87 3.44
CA ILE A 72 -1.33 6.37 4.80
C ILE A 72 -0.82 7.42 5.78
N THR A 73 -1.22 7.29 7.04
CA THR A 73 -0.65 8.03 8.16
C THR A 73 -0.24 7.06 9.26
N PHE A 74 0.83 7.36 9.98
CA PHE A 74 1.22 6.58 11.14
C PHE A 74 0.13 6.67 12.22
N LEU A 75 -0.31 5.52 12.74
CA LEU A 75 -1.34 5.44 13.77
C LEU A 75 -0.71 5.20 15.14
N GLU A 76 0.08 4.14 15.28
CA GLU A 76 0.79 3.82 16.52
C GLU A 76 1.93 2.82 16.34
N PHE A 77 2.86 2.85 17.31
CA PHE A 77 3.90 1.84 17.46
C PHE A 77 3.35 0.59 18.17
N CYS A 78 3.53 -0.59 17.58
CA CYS A 78 3.08 -1.83 18.22
C CYS A 78 4.23 -2.51 18.98
N ALA A 79 4.31 -2.27 20.29
CA ALA A 79 5.41 -2.79 21.13
C ALA A 79 5.53 -4.33 21.14
N ASN A 80 4.42 -5.05 20.99
CA ASN A 80 4.40 -6.53 20.93
C ASN A 80 4.13 -7.04 19.50
N GLY A 81 4.42 -6.21 18.50
CA GLY A 81 4.17 -6.48 17.09
C GLY A 81 2.72 -6.28 16.68
N CYS A 82 2.51 -6.27 15.37
CA CYS A 82 1.21 -6.08 14.76
C CYS A 82 0.62 -7.41 14.26
N ARG A 83 -0.69 -7.60 14.43
CA ARG A 83 -1.46 -8.75 13.96
C ARG A 83 -2.22 -8.37 12.70
N THR A 84 -1.97 -9.14 11.65
CA THR A 84 -2.70 -9.04 10.39
C THR A 84 -4.04 -9.75 10.51
N ASN A 85 -5.12 -9.06 10.16
CA ASN A 85 -6.48 -9.58 10.15
C ASN A 85 -6.94 -9.91 8.71
N PRO A 86 -8.05 -10.64 8.53
CA PRO A 86 -8.56 -10.96 7.21
C PRO A 86 -8.91 -9.71 6.39
N THR A 87 -8.90 -9.83 5.05
CA THR A 87 -9.27 -8.76 4.13
C THR A 87 -10.59 -8.08 4.51
N GLY A 88 -10.59 -6.75 4.56
CA GLY A 88 -11.77 -5.95 4.94
C GLY A 88 -11.92 -5.71 6.44
N VAL A 89 -10.97 -6.17 7.26
CA VAL A 89 -10.90 -5.94 8.70
C VAL A 89 -9.59 -5.24 9.01
N SER A 90 -9.62 -4.18 9.82
CA SER A 90 -8.41 -3.47 10.26
C SER A 90 -7.47 -4.41 11.01
N ASP A 91 -6.18 -4.26 10.76
CA ASP A 91 -5.11 -4.86 11.55
C ASP A 91 -5.04 -4.25 12.96
N THR A 92 -4.41 -4.96 13.89
CA THR A 92 -4.40 -4.59 15.32
C THR A 92 -3.04 -4.84 15.96
N CYS A 93 -2.57 -3.95 16.83
CA CYS A 93 -1.43 -4.25 17.70
C CYS A 93 -1.77 -5.37 18.71
N ASN A 94 -0.76 -6.12 19.17
CA ASN A 94 -0.90 -7.14 20.22
C ASN A 94 -0.69 -6.61 21.65
#